data_AF-A0A963KIV0-F1
#
_entry.id   AF-A0A963KIV0-F1
#
_cell.length_a   1.000
_cell.length_b   1.000
_cell.length_c   1.000
_cell.angle_alpha   90.00
_cell.angle_beta   90.00
_cell.angle_gamma   90.00
#
_symmetry.space_group_name_H-M   'P 1'
#
loop_
_entity.id
_entity.type
_entity.pdbx_description
1 polymer ?
#
loop_
_entity_poly.entity_id
_entity_poly.type
_entity_poly.pdbx_seq_one_letter_code
_entity_poly.pdbx_strand_id
1 'polypeptide(L)'
;SFDVGQTLQTIEVARGLKHPIGVLTGSDAFIFEAMLMGCHGALIGFAGTATRELVAMHHAVHVGELAAARAIWDQLGPIARYCWRLPIRDFRPRMKEVLRLQGLFPSAACREPQLGIEADERRAIAQLCRAQGLIAHDRT
;
A
#
# COMPACT_ATOMS: atom_id res chain seq x y z
N SER A 1 0.69 -6.44 -13.68
CA SER A 1 0.73 -7.25 -12.44
C SER A 1 2.12 -7.16 -11.86
N PHE A 2 2.29 -7.46 -10.57
CA PHE A 2 3.63 -7.57 -9.98
C PHE A 2 4.29 -8.87 -10.47
N ASP A 3 5.54 -8.79 -10.92
CA ASP A 3 6.31 -9.94 -11.39
C ASP A 3 7.65 -10.00 -10.64
N VAL A 4 7.87 -11.10 -9.94
CA VAL A 4 9.05 -11.30 -9.08
C VAL A 4 10.32 -11.42 -9.91
N GLY A 5 10.29 -12.18 -11.00
CA GLY A 5 11.45 -12.42 -11.84
C GLY A 5 11.92 -11.14 -12.53
N GLN A 6 10.98 -10.40 -13.11
CA GLN A 6 11.26 -9.10 -13.73
C GLN A 6 11.78 -8.09 -12.70
N THR A 7 11.25 -8.09 -11.48
CA THR A 7 11.71 -7.20 -10.41
C THR A 7 13.16 -7.48 -10.03
N LEU A 8 13.49 -8.75 -9.75
CA LEU A 8 14.86 -9.15 -9.39
C LEU A 8 15.85 -8.86 -10.53
N GLN A 9 15.48 -9.21 -11.77
CA GLN A 9 16.30 -8.92 -12.95
C GLN A 9 16.56 -7.40 -13.09
N THR A 10 15.52 -6.58 -12.90
CA THR A 10 15.66 -5.11 -12.96
C THR A 10 16.61 -4.59 -11.88
N ILE A 11 16.53 -5.13 -10.66
CA ILE A 11 17.42 -4.76 -9.56
C ILE A 11 18.88 -5.14 -9.86
N GLU A 12 19.13 -6.35 -10.38
CA GLU A 12 20.48 -6.80 -10.75
C GLU A 12 21.08 -5.93 -11.87
N VAL A 13 20.31 -5.69 -12.93
CA VAL A 13 20.75 -4.85 -14.05
C VAL A 13 21.05 -3.44 -13.59
N ALA A 14 20.16 -2.81 -12.80
CA ALA A 14 20.36 -1.46 -12.28
C ALA A 14 21.60 -1.35 -11.38
N ARG A 15 21.87 -2.38 -10.57
CA ARG A 15 23.06 -2.46 -9.71
C ARG A 15 24.36 -2.60 -10.51
N GLY A 16 24.31 -3.28 -11.67
CA GLY A 16 25.47 -3.51 -12.54
C GLY A 16 25.85 -2.34 -13.46
N LEU A 17 25.07 -1.26 -13.50
CA LEU A 17 25.37 -0.10 -14.35
C LEU A 17 26.64 0.61 -13.88
N LYS A 18 27.39 1.22 -14.83
CA LYS A 18 28.54 2.09 -14.52
C LYS A 18 28.18 3.20 -13.52
N HIS A 19 26.95 3.70 -13.60
CA HIS A 19 26.35 4.61 -12.64
C HIS A 19 25.06 3.97 -12.14
N PRO A 20 25.07 3.27 -10.98
CA PRO A 20 23.91 2.58 -10.45
C PRO A 20 22.74 3.53 -10.21
N ILE A 21 21.52 3.06 -10.49
CA ILE A 21 20.27 3.80 -10.27
C ILE A 21 19.35 3.05 -9.30
N GLY A 22 18.50 3.79 -8.60
CA GLY A 22 17.49 3.22 -7.73
C GLY A 22 16.34 2.58 -8.51
N VAL A 23 15.85 1.45 -8.02
CA VAL A 23 14.65 0.77 -8.53
C VAL A 23 13.50 1.01 -7.56
N LEU A 24 12.40 1.57 -8.04
CA LEU A 24 11.19 1.82 -7.25
C LEU A 24 10.09 0.84 -7.65
N THR A 25 9.46 0.18 -6.68
CA THR A 25 8.29 -0.67 -6.95
C THR A 25 7.04 0.18 -7.17
N GLY A 26 6.21 -0.24 -8.11
CA GLY A 26 4.85 0.29 -8.31
C GLY A 26 3.75 -0.60 -7.70
N SER A 27 4.12 -1.57 -6.86
CA SER A 27 3.17 -2.53 -6.27
C SER A 27 2.81 -2.18 -4.83
N ASP A 28 1.60 -1.67 -4.63
CA ASP A 28 1.04 -1.38 -3.32
C ASP A 28 0.85 -2.62 -2.45
N ALA A 29 0.40 -3.72 -3.06
CA ALA A 29 0.02 -4.95 -2.38
C ALA A 29 1.21 -5.82 -1.91
N PHE A 30 2.43 -5.45 -2.31
CA PHE A 30 3.68 -6.20 -2.07
C PHE A 30 4.88 -5.28 -1.77
N ILE A 31 4.64 -4.08 -1.22
CA ILE A 31 5.72 -3.10 -1.01
C ILE A 31 6.80 -3.64 -0.06
N PHE A 32 6.42 -4.29 1.05
CA PHE A 32 7.37 -4.85 2.01
C PHE A 32 8.29 -5.89 1.34
N GLU A 33 7.69 -6.83 0.62
CA GLU A 33 8.39 -7.88 -0.11
C GLU A 33 9.31 -7.29 -1.18
N ALA A 34 8.87 -6.25 -1.88
CA ALA A 34 9.69 -5.53 -2.85
C ALA A 34 10.93 -4.87 -2.22
N MET A 35 10.80 -4.29 -1.03
CA MET A 35 11.96 -3.76 -0.31
C MET A 35 12.94 -4.87 0.07
N LEU A 36 12.44 -6.03 0.53
CA LEU A 36 13.30 -7.18 0.84
C LEU A 36 14.05 -7.72 -0.38
N MET A 37 13.46 -7.62 -1.58
CA MET A 37 14.15 -7.98 -2.83
C MET A 37 15.23 -6.98 -3.25
N GLY A 38 15.26 -5.78 -2.65
CA GLY A 38 16.24 -4.75 -2.95
C GLY A 38 15.70 -3.59 -3.78
N CYS A 39 14.38 -3.41 -3.88
CA CYS A 39 13.84 -2.12 -4.31
C CYS A 39 14.27 -1.03 -3.33
N HIS A 40 14.70 0.11 -3.86
CA HIS A 40 15.20 1.24 -3.08
C HIS A 40 14.06 2.08 -2.47
N GLY A 41 12.86 1.92 -3.01
CA GLY A 41 11.68 2.69 -2.62
C GLY A 41 10.46 2.24 -3.41
N ALA A 42 9.41 3.06 -3.35
CA ALA A 42 8.14 2.78 -4.00
C ALA A 42 7.51 4.07 -4.57
N LEU A 43 6.85 3.94 -5.72
CA LEU A 43 5.96 4.94 -6.28
C LEU A 43 4.56 4.33 -6.35
N ILE A 44 3.82 4.46 -5.26
CA ILE A 44 2.57 3.72 -5.01
C ILE A 44 1.45 4.64 -4.50
N GLY A 45 0.20 4.24 -4.71
CA GLY A 45 -0.96 5.02 -4.27
C GLY A 45 -1.26 4.87 -2.77
N PHE A 46 -1.09 3.68 -2.24
CA PHE A 46 -1.42 3.29 -0.86
C PHE A 46 -0.63 4.09 0.18
N ALA A 47 0.56 4.57 -0.19
CA ALA A 47 1.34 5.52 0.59
C ALA A 47 0.58 6.81 0.92
N GLY A 48 -0.44 7.18 0.15
CA GLY A 48 -1.32 8.30 0.46
C GLY A 48 -2.26 8.07 1.65
N THR A 49 -2.40 6.82 2.14
CA THR A 49 -3.33 6.48 3.23
C THR A 49 -2.66 6.32 4.60
N ALA A 50 -1.40 5.86 4.65
CA ALA A 50 -0.65 5.56 5.87
C ALA A 50 0.83 5.92 5.69
N THR A 51 1.10 7.17 5.28
CA THR A 51 2.44 7.62 4.85
C THR A 51 3.48 7.44 5.97
N ARG A 52 3.14 7.83 7.20
CA ARG A 52 4.07 7.77 8.34
C ARG A 52 4.54 6.34 8.60
N GLU A 53 3.60 5.41 8.65
CA GLU A 53 3.86 3.99 8.88
C GLU A 53 4.67 3.38 7.74
N LEU A 54 4.32 3.65 6.48
CA LEU A 54 5.03 3.08 5.34
C LEU A 54 6.46 3.63 5.21
N VAL A 55 6.70 4.89 5.58
CA VAL A 55 8.06 5.45 5.69
C VAL A 55 8.83 4.79 6.83
N ALA A 56 8.20 4.57 7.99
CA ALA A 56 8.84 3.85 9.11
C ALA A 56 9.18 2.40 8.73
N MET A 57 8.30 1.72 8.01
CA MET A 57 8.53 0.37 7.47
C MET A 57 9.71 0.37 6.49
N HIS A 58 9.74 1.30 5.53
CA HIS A 58 10.84 1.45 4.57
C HIS A 58 12.18 1.67 5.28
N HIS A 59 12.23 2.59 6.24
CA HIS A 59 13.41 2.85 7.04
C HIS A 59 13.86 1.59 7.81
N ALA A 60 12.93 0.90 8.48
CA ALA A 60 13.21 -0.30 9.23
C ALA A 60 13.80 -1.42 8.34
N VAL A 61 13.29 -1.62 7.11
CA VAL A 61 13.92 -2.55 6.16
C VAL A 61 15.34 -2.09 5.82
N HIS A 62 15.54 -0.79 5.57
CA HIS A 62 16.83 -0.24 5.16
C HIS A 62 17.93 -0.38 6.24
N VAL A 63 17.56 -0.27 7.52
CA VAL A 63 18.50 -0.45 8.65
C VAL A 63 18.57 -1.89 9.18
N GLY A 64 17.87 -2.84 8.55
CA GLY A 64 17.90 -4.26 8.93
C GLY A 64 16.95 -4.66 10.06
N GLU A 65 16.09 -3.76 10.52
CA GLU A 65 15.08 -3.99 11.57
C GLU A 65 13.84 -4.69 11.00
N LEU A 66 14.02 -5.90 10.45
CA LEU A 66 13.00 -6.60 9.68
C LEU A 66 11.75 -6.96 10.49
N ALA A 67 11.91 -7.23 11.79
CA ALA A 67 10.78 -7.52 12.67
C ALA A 67 9.86 -6.29 12.84
N ALA A 68 10.45 -5.10 13.01
CA ALA A 68 9.72 -3.84 13.12
C ALA A 68 9.01 -3.50 11.80
N ALA A 69 9.72 -3.64 10.67
CA ALA A 69 9.12 -3.46 9.34
C ALA A 69 7.96 -4.45 9.11
N ARG A 70 8.15 -5.71 9.48
CA ARG A 70 7.15 -6.76 9.32
C ARG A 70 5.90 -6.47 10.15
N ALA A 71 6.05 -6.02 11.39
CA ALA A 71 4.91 -5.67 12.25
C ALA A 71 4.04 -4.57 11.62
N ILE A 72 4.66 -3.55 11.02
CA ILE A 72 3.94 -2.50 10.28
C ILE A 72 3.24 -3.09 9.06
N TRP A 73 3.91 -3.97 8.32
CA TRP A 73 3.32 -4.59 7.13
C TRP A 73 2.20 -5.57 7.45
N ASP A 74 2.28 -6.29 8.56
CA ASP A 74 1.20 -7.18 9.01
C ASP A 74 -0.06 -6.38 9.35
N GLN A 75 0.10 -5.14 9.85
CA GLN A 75 -1.00 -4.20 10.06
C GLN A 75 -1.57 -3.66 8.74
N LEU A 76 -0.72 -3.16 7.83
CA LEU A 76 -1.18 -2.39 6.66
C LEU A 76 -1.42 -3.25 5.40
N GLY A 77 -0.68 -4.33 5.23
CA GLY A 77 -0.73 -5.21 4.08
C GLY A 77 -2.12 -5.77 3.77
N PRO A 78 -2.94 -6.18 4.77
CA PRO A 78 -4.32 -6.59 4.54
C PRO A 78 -5.15 -5.50 3.84
N ILE A 79 -5.00 -4.23 4.25
CA ILE A 79 -5.72 -3.08 3.65
C ILE A 79 -5.25 -2.84 2.22
N ALA A 80 -3.94 -2.84 1.99
CA ALA A 80 -3.35 -2.67 0.66
C ALA A 80 -3.85 -3.73 -0.33
N ARG A 81 -3.78 -5.01 0.06
CA ARG A 81 -4.25 -6.14 -0.76
C ARG A 81 -5.74 -6.08 -1.03
N TYR A 82 -6.55 -5.66 -0.05
CA TYR A 82 -7.99 -5.49 -0.25
C TYR A 82 -8.30 -4.35 -1.23
N CYS A 83 -7.59 -3.23 -1.14
CA CYS A 83 -7.77 -2.08 -2.03
C CYS A 83 -7.37 -2.40 -3.48
N TRP A 84 -6.32 -3.19 -3.67
CA TRP A 84 -5.81 -3.58 -5.00
C TRP A 84 -6.38 -4.90 -5.56
N ARG A 85 -7.38 -5.51 -4.90
CA ARG A 85 -8.02 -6.73 -5.43
C ARG A 85 -8.76 -6.47 -6.74
N LEU A 86 -9.07 -7.53 -7.48
CA LEU A 86 -9.83 -7.41 -8.73
C LEU A 86 -11.25 -6.87 -8.47
N PRO A 87 -11.79 -6.00 -9.35
CA PRO A 87 -11.09 -5.35 -10.46
C PRO A 87 -10.12 -4.27 -9.94
N ILE A 88 -8.86 -4.30 -10.42
CA ILE A 88 -7.79 -3.44 -9.90
C ILE A 88 -8.15 -1.96 -10.00
N ARG A 89 -8.85 -1.54 -11.06
CA ARG A 89 -9.21 -0.14 -11.32
C ARG A 89 -9.93 0.56 -10.16
N ASP A 90 -10.61 -0.21 -9.30
CA ASP A 90 -11.38 0.30 -8.17
C ASP A 90 -10.50 0.63 -6.95
N PHE A 91 -9.17 0.51 -7.05
CA PHE A 91 -8.26 0.98 -6.01
C PHE A 91 -8.51 2.45 -5.65
N ARG A 92 -8.87 3.31 -6.63
CA ARG A 92 -9.14 4.74 -6.41
C ARG A 92 -10.31 4.97 -5.44
N PRO A 93 -11.55 4.53 -5.74
CA PRO A 93 -12.66 4.72 -4.80
C PRO A 93 -12.43 4.00 -3.46
N ARG A 94 -11.74 2.85 -3.44
CA ARG A 94 -11.38 2.15 -2.19
C ARG A 94 -10.42 2.95 -1.32
N MET A 95 -9.35 3.51 -1.90
CA MET A 95 -8.44 4.38 -1.16
C MET A 95 -9.12 5.65 -0.67
N LYS A 96 -9.97 6.27 -1.50
CA LYS A 96 -10.75 7.44 -1.07
C LYS A 96 -11.70 7.11 0.06
N GLU A 97 -12.26 5.90 0.10
CA GLU A 97 -13.05 5.42 1.23
C GLU A 97 -12.21 5.27 2.50
N VAL A 98 -11.01 4.69 2.40
CA VAL A 98 -10.06 4.62 3.52
C VAL A 98 -9.73 6.02 4.07
N LEU A 99 -9.43 6.99 3.18
CA LEU A 99 -9.17 8.38 3.57
C LEU A 99 -10.38 9.08 4.19
N ARG A 100 -11.60 8.77 3.69
CA ARG A 100 -12.85 9.28 4.27
C ARG A 100 -13.09 8.71 5.66
N LEU A 101 -12.85 7.41 5.86
CA LEU A 101 -12.99 6.74 7.15
C LEU A 101 -11.97 7.27 8.19
N GLN A 102 -10.78 7.67 7.74
CA GLN A 102 -9.78 8.37 8.57
C GLN A 102 -10.17 9.83 8.88
N GLY A 103 -11.25 10.36 8.30
CA GLY A 103 -11.67 11.76 8.46
C GLY A 103 -10.81 12.77 7.68
N LEU A 104 -9.91 12.31 6.82
CA LEU A 104 -9.03 13.17 6.02
C LEU A 104 -9.74 13.73 4.79
N PHE A 105 -10.62 12.93 4.18
CA PHE A 105 -11.44 13.34 3.04
C PHE A 105 -12.91 13.49 3.45
N PRO A 106 -13.61 14.55 3.00
CA PRO A 106 -15.03 14.70 3.27
C PRO A 106 -15.90 13.70 2.48
N SER A 107 -15.39 13.15 1.38
CA SER A 107 -16.13 12.22 0.51
C SER A 107 -15.20 11.28 -0.25
N ALA A 108 -15.69 10.06 -0.50
CA ALA A 108 -15.02 9.06 -1.32
C ALA A 108 -15.38 9.13 -2.81
N ALA A 109 -16.19 10.11 -3.23
CA ALA A 109 -16.71 10.21 -4.60
C ALA A 109 -15.59 10.29 -5.66
N CYS A 110 -15.73 9.52 -6.74
CA CYS A 110 -14.86 9.61 -7.91
C CYS A 110 -15.56 10.39 -9.03
N ARG A 111 -14.76 11.05 -9.89
CA ARG A 111 -15.29 11.63 -11.13
C ARG A 111 -15.55 10.52 -12.13
N GLU A 112 -16.68 10.59 -12.82
CA GLU A 112 -17.01 9.69 -13.93
C GLU A 112 -15.89 9.70 -15.00
N PRO A 113 -15.63 8.54 -15.67
CA PRO A 113 -16.45 7.32 -15.67
C PRO A 113 -16.17 6.35 -14.51
N GLN A 114 -15.24 6.66 -13.60
CA GLN A 114 -14.98 5.81 -12.44
C GLN A 114 -16.09 6.01 -11.40
N LEU A 115 -16.87 4.95 -11.18
CA LEU A 115 -17.90 4.92 -10.14
C LEU A 115 -17.29 4.66 -8.76
N GLY A 116 -18.09 4.88 -7.72
CA GLY A 116 -17.78 4.49 -6.36
C GLY A 116 -17.84 2.98 -6.16
N ILE A 117 -17.68 2.56 -4.91
CA ILE A 117 -17.84 1.16 -4.47
C ILE A 117 -19.18 0.96 -3.77
N GLU A 118 -19.70 -0.26 -3.80
CA GLU A 118 -20.99 -0.63 -3.20
C GLU A 118 -21.00 -0.50 -1.67
N ALA A 119 -22.19 -0.41 -1.10
CA ALA A 119 -22.37 -0.25 0.35
C ALA A 119 -21.71 -1.38 1.16
N ASP A 120 -21.78 -2.60 0.65
CA ASP A 120 -21.23 -3.80 1.29
C ASP A 120 -19.70 -3.74 1.31
N GLU A 121 -19.10 -3.24 0.24
CA GLU A 121 -17.66 -3.04 0.14
C GLU A 121 -17.19 -1.94 1.08
N ARG A 122 -17.92 -0.82 1.18
CA ARG A 122 -17.64 0.23 2.18
C ARG A 122 -17.61 -0.34 3.60
N ARG A 123 -18.58 -1.20 3.95
CA ARG A 123 -18.64 -1.86 5.26
C ARG A 123 -17.45 -2.79 5.48
N ALA A 124 -17.06 -3.57 4.48
CA ALA A 124 -15.90 -4.45 4.55
C ALA A 124 -14.58 -3.68 4.74
N ILE A 125 -14.39 -2.56 4.03
CA ILE A 125 -13.22 -1.68 4.22
C ILE A 125 -13.22 -1.12 5.65
N ALA A 126 -14.35 -0.63 6.14
CA ALA A 126 -14.43 -0.10 7.51
C ALA A 126 -14.09 -1.15 8.57
N GLN A 127 -14.62 -2.37 8.43
CA GLN A 127 -14.29 -3.48 9.33
C GLN A 127 -12.80 -3.83 9.29
N LEU A 128 -12.22 -3.91 8.09
CA LEU A 128 -10.81 -4.19 7.91
C LEU A 128 -9.91 -3.10 8.50
N CYS A 129 -10.20 -1.83 8.24
CA CYS A 129 -9.43 -0.71 8.80
C CYS A 129 -9.49 -0.69 10.34
N ARG A 130 -10.62 -1.02 10.95
CA ARG A 130 -10.73 -1.16 12.42
C ARG A 130 -9.93 -2.35 12.95
N ALA A 131 -10.05 -3.51 12.31
CA ALA A 131 -9.32 -4.71 12.71
C ALA A 131 -7.80 -4.51 12.64
N GLN A 132 -7.34 -3.66 11.73
CA GLN A 132 -5.93 -3.28 11.57
C GLN A 132 -5.55 -1.98 12.32
N GLY A 133 -6.43 -1.45 13.17
CA GLY A 133 -6.14 -0.26 13.99
C GLY A 133 -5.84 1.03 13.20
N LEU A 134 -6.18 1.08 11.90
CA LEU A 134 -5.98 2.29 11.08
C LEU A 134 -7.03 3.37 11.41
N ILE A 135 -8.20 2.96 11.88
CA ILE A 135 -9.27 3.85 12.35
C ILE A 135 -9.80 3.35 13.69
N ALA A 136 -10.36 4.25 14.49
CA ALA A 136 -10.95 3.91 15.78
C ALA A 136 -12.15 2.96 15.64
N HIS A 137 -12.36 2.12 16.66
CA HIS A 137 -13.62 1.40 16.82
C HIS A 137 -14.77 2.38 17.09
N ASP A 138 -15.97 2.05 16.62
CA ASP A 138 -17.15 2.85 16.92
C ASP A 138 -17.29 2.91 18.45
N ARG A 139 -17.35 4.14 18.99
CA ARG A 139 -17.66 4.35 20.40
C ARG A 139 -19.06 3.82 20.62
N THR A 140 -19.16 2.79 21.46
CA THR A 140 -20.43 2.15 21.86
C THR A 140 -21.26 3.12 22.69
#